data_AF-A0A937VJC0-F1
#
_entry.id   AF-A0A937VJC0-F1
#
_cell.length_a   1.000
_cell.length_b   1.000
_cell.length_c   1.000
_cell.angle_alpha   90.00
_cell.angle_beta   90.00
_cell.angle_gamma   90.00
#
_symmetry.space_group_name_H-M   'P 1'
#
loop_
_entity.id
_entity.type
_entity.pdbx_description
1 polymer ?
#
loop_
_entity_poly.entity_id
_entity_poly.type
_entity_poly.pdbx_seq_one_letter_code
_entity_poly.pdbx_strand_id
1 'polypeptide(L)'
;MTAYVDASVLLRFVLGQPDRLEALRRIHSRVTSLLAQVECLRVIDALRIGNDLSEEEYAAKRLEVFTQVRRMERVTVSRSVLDSAAAPLPVRLKTLDAIHLATAVQWRQRRASALVFATHDRQLGRAAAALGFPVIGV
;
A
#
# COMPACT_ATOMS: atom_id res chain seq x y z
N MET A 1 15.13 -9.15 2.73
CA MET A 1 13.78 -9.23 2.10
C MET A 1 13.07 -7.91 2.34
N THR A 2 12.46 -7.33 1.30
CA THR A 2 11.72 -6.06 1.38
C THR A 2 10.23 -6.34 1.12
N ALA A 3 9.34 -5.62 1.78
CA ALA A 3 7.90 -5.68 1.51
C ALA A 3 7.41 -4.41 0.81
N TYR A 4 6.67 -4.57 -0.28
CA TYR A 4 5.80 -3.53 -0.81
C TYR A 4 4.51 -3.53 0.01
N VAL A 5 4.13 -2.37 0.54
CA VAL A 5 2.95 -2.21 1.40
C VAL A 5 1.97 -1.28 0.70
N ASP A 6 0.73 -1.74 0.51
CA ASP A 6 -0.35 -0.90 -0.02
C ASP A 6 -1.11 -0.15 1.09
N ALA A 7 -2.09 0.68 0.70
CA ALA A 7 -2.91 1.42 1.64
C ALA A 7 -3.74 0.51 2.56
N SER A 8 -4.22 -0.64 2.05
CA SER A 8 -5.08 -1.55 2.83
C SER A 8 -4.37 -2.12 4.06
N VAL A 9 -3.09 -2.45 3.92
CA VAL A 9 -2.26 -2.91 5.05
C VAL A 9 -2.01 -1.77 6.03
N LEU A 10 -1.61 -0.59 5.55
CA LEU A 10 -1.38 0.58 6.40
C LEU A 10 -2.63 0.93 7.23
N LEU A 11 -3.80 0.95 6.60
CA LEU A 11 -5.06 1.29 7.25
C LEU A 11 -5.41 0.32 8.37
N ARG A 12 -5.18 -0.98 8.22
CA ARG A 12 -5.44 -1.93 9.31
C ARG A 12 -4.59 -1.64 10.55
N PHE A 13 -3.33 -1.26 10.36
CA PHE A 13 -2.46 -0.86 11.48
C PHE A 13 -2.95 0.44 12.10
N VAL A 14 -3.22 1.46 11.29
CA VAL A 14 -3.57 2.81 11.76
C VAL A 14 -4.93 2.81 12.47
N LEU A 15 -5.94 2.19 11.89
CA LEU A 15 -7.30 2.09 12.43
C LEU A 15 -7.45 1.01 13.50
N GLY A 16 -6.38 0.25 13.72
CA GLY A 16 -6.34 -0.79 14.73
C GLY A 16 -7.24 -2.00 14.44
N GLN A 17 -7.60 -2.23 13.19
CA GLN A 17 -8.47 -3.30 12.73
C GLN A 17 -7.89 -4.70 13.01
N PRO A 18 -8.74 -5.75 13.06
CA PRO A 18 -8.28 -7.14 13.16
C PRO A 18 -7.44 -7.55 11.94
N ASP A 19 -6.78 -8.71 12.05
CA ASP A 19 -5.93 -9.31 11.01
C ASP A 19 -4.77 -8.43 10.55
N ARG A 20 -4.15 -7.71 11.50
CA ARG A 20 -2.92 -6.97 11.22
C ARG A 20 -1.85 -7.94 10.74
N LEU A 21 -1.15 -7.56 9.69
CA LEU A 21 -0.18 -8.42 9.03
C LEU A 21 1.10 -8.58 9.87
N GLU A 22 1.07 -9.49 10.85
CA GLU A 22 2.16 -9.76 11.79
C GLU A 22 3.48 -10.16 11.09
N ALA A 23 3.39 -10.77 9.91
CA ALA A 23 4.55 -11.09 9.08
C ALA A 23 5.43 -9.86 8.77
N LEU A 24 4.84 -8.66 8.69
CA LEU A 24 5.62 -7.43 8.47
C LEU A 24 6.55 -7.06 9.62
N ARG A 25 6.33 -7.57 10.84
CA ARG A 25 7.26 -7.34 11.96
C ARG A 25 8.64 -7.94 11.70
N ARG A 26 8.70 -9.02 10.91
CA ARG A 26 9.95 -9.70 10.54
C ARG A 26 10.63 -9.08 9.31
N ILE A 27 9.99 -8.09 8.67
CA ILE A 27 10.49 -7.44 7.46
C ILE A 27 10.91 -6.01 7.80
N HIS A 28 12.23 -5.81 7.87
CA HIS A 28 12.85 -4.55 8.29
C HIS A 28 12.86 -3.46 7.21
N SER A 29 12.81 -3.84 5.93
CA SER A 29 12.76 -2.90 4.82
C SER A 29 11.37 -2.91 4.19
N ARG A 30 10.75 -1.74 4.11
CA ARG A 30 9.40 -1.57 3.57
C ARG A 30 9.40 -0.46 2.54
N VAL A 31 8.65 -0.65 1.47
CA VAL A 31 8.45 0.32 0.40
C VAL A 31 6.95 0.50 0.16
N THR A 32 6.54 1.71 -0.18
CA THR A 32 5.16 2.02 -0.56
C THR A 32 5.14 3.03 -1.71
N SER A 33 4.02 3.11 -2.43
CA SER A 33 3.72 4.30 -3.24
C SER A 33 3.39 5.48 -2.34
N LEU A 34 3.75 6.70 -2.75
CA LEU A 34 3.22 7.92 -2.14
C LEU A 34 1.69 8.02 -2.25
N LEU A 35 1.08 7.30 -3.21
CA LEU A 35 -0.37 7.16 -3.33
C LEU A 35 -1.02 6.62 -2.05
N ALA A 36 -0.35 5.69 -1.35
CA ALA A 36 -0.90 5.05 -0.15
C ALA A 36 -1.23 6.08 0.94
N GLN A 37 -0.44 7.14 1.04
CA GLN A 37 -0.69 8.22 1.99
C GLN A 37 -2.00 8.94 1.66
N VAL A 38 -2.25 9.23 0.37
CA VAL A 38 -3.49 9.87 -0.08
C VAL A 38 -4.68 8.98 0.22
N GLU A 39 -4.60 7.70 -0.09
CA GLU A 39 -5.67 6.73 0.18
C GLU A 39 -5.96 6.60 1.68
N CYS A 40 -4.92 6.47 2.50
CA CYS A 40 -5.09 6.39 3.95
C CYS A 40 -5.77 7.65 4.51
N LEU A 41 -5.31 8.83 4.11
CA LEU A 41 -5.89 10.09 4.57
C LEU A 41 -7.32 10.29 4.07
N ARG A 42 -7.67 9.78 2.88
CA ARG A 42 -9.05 9.85 2.37
C ARG A 42 -10.01 8.98 3.16
N VAL A 43 -9.56 7.80 3.59
CA VAL A 43 -10.35 6.95 4.49
C VAL A 43 -10.52 7.61 5.86
N ILE A 44 -9.45 8.16 6.45
CA ILE A 44 -9.53 8.84 7.75
C ILE A 44 -10.46 10.07 7.69
N ASP A 45 -10.36 10.86 6.62
CA ASP A 45 -11.23 12.02 6.43
C ASP A 45 -12.70 11.60 6.24
N ALA A 46 -12.96 10.48 5.56
CA ALA A 46 -14.32 9.93 5.41
C ALA A 46 -14.91 9.50 6.76
N LEU A 47 -14.13 8.82 7.61
CA LEU A 47 -14.54 8.43 8.96
C LEU A 47 -14.85 9.66 9.84
N ARG A 48 -14.05 10.73 9.73
CA ARG A 48 -14.35 11.99 10.43
C ARG A 48 -15.69 12.59 9.99
N ILE A 49 -15.94 12.65 8.67
CA ILE A 49 -17.21 13.16 8.13
C ILE A 49 -18.40 12.29 8.56
N GLY A 50 -18.19 10.98 8.70
CA GLY A 50 -19.16 10.01 9.21
C GLY A 50 -19.41 10.10 10.72
N ASN A 51 -18.67 10.94 11.46
CA ASN A 51 -18.64 11.00 12.93
C ASN A 51 -18.16 9.69 13.60
N ASP A 52 -17.41 8.85 12.87
CA ASP A 52 -16.78 7.64 13.40
C ASP A 52 -15.47 7.93 14.17
N LEU A 53 -14.96 9.17 14.07
CA LEU A 53 -13.78 9.64 14.76
C LEU A 53 -14.07 10.99 15.43
N SER A 54 -13.65 11.13 16.69
CA SER A 54 -13.50 12.43 17.32
C SER A 54 -12.40 13.27 16.65
N GLU A 55 -12.39 14.58 16.88
CA GLU A 55 -11.33 15.46 16.35
C GLU A 55 -9.93 15.08 16.89
N GLU A 56 -9.84 14.59 18.13
CA GLU A 56 -8.58 14.09 18.70
C GLU A 56 -8.12 12.81 18.00
N GLU A 57 -9.02 11.83 17.81
CA GLU A 57 -8.69 10.59 17.09
C GLU A 57 -8.33 10.86 15.64
N TYR A 58 -9.04 11.76 14.97
CA TYR A 58 -8.74 12.19 13.61
C TYR A 58 -7.32 12.74 13.50
N ALA A 59 -6.94 13.69 14.36
CA ALA A 59 -5.60 14.25 14.39
C ALA A 59 -4.53 13.17 14.66
N ALA A 60 -4.77 12.31 15.65
CA ALA A 60 -3.85 11.22 16.00
C ALA A 60 -3.66 10.22 14.86
N LYS A 61 -4.74 9.79 14.19
CA LYS A 61 -4.68 8.83 13.07
C LYS A 61 -3.98 9.41 11.86
N ARG A 62 -4.19 10.70 11.55
CA ARG A 62 -3.45 11.38 10.48
C ARG A 62 -1.96 11.40 10.78
N LEU A 63 -1.57 11.79 11.99
CA LEU A 63 -0.18 11.79 12.43
C LEU A 63 0.45 10.38 12.33
N GLU A 64 -0.30 9.35 12.70
CA GLU A 64 0.15 7.96 12.58
C GLU A 64 0.39 7.56 11.12
N VAL A 65 -0.49 7.92 10.17
CA VAL A 65 -0.25 7.69 8.73
C VAL A 65 1.05 8.34 8.28
N PHE A 66 1.25 9.62 8.57
CA PHE A 66 2.48 10.32 8.21
C PHE A 66 3.72 9.64 8.81
N THR A 67 3.63 9.20 10.07
CA THR A 67 4.71 8.54 10.79
C THR A 67 5.06 7.19 10.15
N GLN A 68 4.06 6.36 9.84
CA GLN A 68 4.27 5.06 9.23
C GLN A 68 4.82 5.17 7.80
N VAL A 69 4.24 6.06 6.98
CA VAL A 69 4.71 6.27 5.60
C VAL A 69 6.15 6.80 5.56
N ARG A 70 6.54 7.70 6.49
CA ARG A 70 7.92 8.21 6.57
C ARG A 70 8.96 7.16 6.96
N ARG A 71 8.56 6.07 7.64
CA ARG A 71 9.44 4.95 8.00
C ARG A 71 9.69 3.99 6.83
N MET A 72 9.01 4.19 5.70
CA MET A 72 9.15 3.37 4.50
C MET A 72 9.92 4.12 3.41
N GLU A 73 10.53 3.36 2.52
CA GLU A 73 10.93 3.90 1.23
C GLU A 73 9.67 4.30 0.46
N ARG A 74 9.65 5.52 -0.08
CA ARG A 74 8.48 6.10 -0.74
C ARG A 74 8.77 6.26 -2.21
N VAL A 75 7.99 5.62 -3.06
CA VAL A 75 8.11 5.72 -4.52
C VAL A 75 7.09 6.74 -5.02
N THR A 76 7.59 7.70 -5.81
CA THR A 76 6.74 8.70 -6.45
C THR A 76 5.90 8.07 -7.57
N VAL A 77 4.66 8.53 -7.73
CA VAL A 77 3.83 8.18 -8.89
C VAL A 77 4.34 8.99 -10.09
N SER A 78 5.44 8.53 -10.67
CA SER A 78 6.07 9.16 -11.83
C SER A 78 5.29 8.88 -13.10
N ARG A 79 5.61 9.62 -14.18
CA ARG A 79 5.03 9.35 -15.51
C ARG A 79 5.20 7.89 -15.94
N SER A 80 6.39 7.33 -15.73
CA SER A 80 6.68 5.93 -16.05
C SER A 80 5.86 4.91 -15.23
N VAL A 81 5.47 5.24 -14.00
CA VAL A 81 4.54 4.41 -13.21
C VAL A 81 3.16 4.46 -13.83
N LEU A 82 2.68 5.65 -14.20
CA LEU A 82 1.37 5.83 -14.82
C LEU A 82 1.27 5.12 -16.18
N ASP A 83 2.30 5.24 -17.02
CA ASP A 83 2.34 4.55 -18.31
C ASP A 83 2.32 3.02 -18.12
N SER A 84 3.05 2.51 -17.11
CA SER A 84 3.03 1.08 -16.76
C SER A 84 1.68 0.62 -16.20
N ALA A 85 1.01 1.46 -15.40
CA ALA A 85 -0.31 1.16 -14.84
C ALA A 85 -1.42 1.17 -15.91
N ALA A 86 -1.24 1.93 -16.99
CA ALA A 86 -2.14 1.98 -18.13
C ALA A 86 -1.94 0.83 -19.13
N ALA A 87 -0.82 0.11 -19.04
CA ALA A 87 -0.53 -1.02 -19.92
C ALA A 87 -1.48 -2.21 -19.64
N PRO A 88 -1.67 -3.13 -20.60
CA PRO A 88 -2.50 -4.32 -20.39
C PRO A 88 -2.04 -5.15 -19.17
N LEU A 89 -3.01 -5.52 -18.33
CA LEU A 89 -2.79 -6.34 -17.13
C LEU A 89 -3.46 -7.71 -17.28
N PRO A 90 -2.88 -8.78 -16.70
CA PRO A 90 -3.41 -10.14 -16.82
C PRO A 90 -4.71 -10.36 -16.04
N VAL A 91 -5.08 -9.42 -15.17
CA VAL A 91 -6.32 -9.45 -14.38
C VAL A 91 -6.92 -8.05 -14.34
N ARG A 92 -8.25 -7.98 -14.20
CA ARG A 92 -8.94 -6.71 -13.94
C ARG A 92 -8.40 -6.11 -12.64
N LEU A 93 -8.09 -4.82 -12.63
CA LEU A 93 -7.73 -4.05 -11.44
C LEU A 93 -8.40 -2.68 -11.46
N LYS A 94 -8.63 -2.12 -10.27
CA LYS A 94 -9.01 -0.70 -10.17
C LYS A 94 -7.79 0.17 -10.46
N THR A 95 -8.02 1.42 -10.81
CA THR A 95 -6.96 2.36 -11.20
C THR A 95 -5.87 2.52 -10.13
N LEU A 96 -6.24 2.70 -8.86
CA LEU A 96 -5.26 2.88 -7.78
C LEU A 96 -4.46 1.59 -7.50
N ASP A 97 -5.12 0.43 -7.56
CA ASP A 97 -4.47 -0.88 -7.44
C ASP A 97 -3.47 -1.13 -8.57
N ALA A 98 -3.81 -0.74 -9.81
CA ALA A 98 -2.90 -0.80 -10.95
C ALA A 98 -1.67 0.09 -10.76
N ILE A 99 -1.84 1.28 -10.19
CA ILE A 99 -0.73 2.18 -9.84
C ILE A 99 0.15 1.55 -8.75
N HIS A 100 -0.45 0.94 -7.73
CA HIS A 100 0.30 0.21 -6.70
C HIS A 100 1.13 -0.92 -7.29
N LEU A 101 0.52 -1.76 -8.14
CA LEU A 101 1.21 -2.87 -8.79
C LEU A 101 2.35 -2.38 -9.68
N ALA A 102 2.10 -1.38 -10.53
CA ALA A 102 3.12 -0.78 -11.40
C ALA A 102 4.28 -0.18 -10.59
N THR A 103 3.98 0.46 -9.45
CA THR A 103 5.00 1.01 -8.54
C THR A 103 5.91 -0.11 -8.00
N ALA A 104 5.32 -1.22 -7.55
CA ALA A 104 6.08 -2.36 -7.01
C ALA A 104 6.95 -3.03 -8.09
N VAL A 105 6.40 -3.21 -9.30
CA VAL A 105 7.15 -3.75 -10.47
C VAL A 105 8.36 -2.89 -10.78
N GLN A 106 8.16 -1.57 -10.87
CA GLN A 106 9.24 -0.66 -11.20
C GLN A 106 10.32 -0.62 -10.11
N TRP A 107 9.93 -0.65 -8.83
CA TRP A 107 10.88 -0.70 -7.73
C TRP A 107 11.72 -1.99 -7.78
N ARG A 108 11.06 -3.14 -7.97
CA ARG A 108 11.71 -4.45 -8.06
C ARG A 108 12.72 -4.50 -9.20
N GLN A 109 12.36 -3.97 -10.37
CA GLN A 109 13.24 -3.91 -11.54
C GLN A 109 14.48 -3.04 -11.30
N ARG A 110 14.32 -1.87 -10.66
CA ARG A 110 15.44 -0.96 -10.38
C ARG A 110 16.41 -1.48 -9.33
N ARG A 111 15.91 -2.24 -8.34
CA ARG A 111 16.71 -2.68 -7.19
C ARG A 111 17.22 -4.12 -7.30
N ALA A 112 16.79 -4.87 -8.32
CA ALA A 112 17.12 -6.29 -8.50
C ALA A 112 17.00 -7.12 -7.21
N SER A 113 15.96 -6.85 -6.41
CA SER A 113 15.82 -7.39 -5.05
C SER A 113 14.51 -8.15 -4.89
N ALA A 114 14.52 -9.16 -4.00
CA ALA A 114 13.34 -9.91 -3.62
C ALA A 114 12.33 -9.00 -2.89
N LEU A 115 11.18 -8.78 -3.54
CA LEU A 115 10.08 -7.96 -3.04
C LEU A 115 8.84 -8.84 -2.80
N VAL A 116 8.37 -8.91 -1.57
CA VAL A 116 7.03 -9.48 -1.25
C VAL A 116 5.98 -8.38 -1.38
N PHE A 117 4.81 -8.72 -1.89
CA PHE A 117 3.68 -7.80 -2.00
C PHE A 117 2.71 -8.01 -0.83
N ALA A 118 2.56 -7.01 0.02
CA ALA A 118 1.66 -7.02 1.16
C ALA A 118 0.39 -6.22 0.84
N THR A 119 -0.76 -6.90 0.82
CA THR A 119 -2.07 -6.32 0.54
C THR A 119 -3.16 -7.15 1.19
N HIS A 120 -4.23 -6.51 1.66
CA HIS A 120 -5.49 -7.16 2.06
C HIS A 120 -6.56 -7.10 0.95
N ASP A 121 -6.20 -6.64 -0.25
CA ASP A 121 -7.06 -6.72 -1.43
C ASP A 121 -6.74 -7.99 -2.21
N ARG A 122 -7.69 -8.93 -2.23
CA ARG A 122 -7.54 -10.22 -2.93
C ARG A 122 -7.34 -10.09 -4.43
N GLN A 123 -7.89 -9.06 -5.06
CA GLN A 123 -7.76 -8.84 -6.50
C GLN A 123 -6.37 -8.30 -6.84
N LEU A 124 -5.88 -7.33 -6.06
CA LEU A 124 -4.51 -6.84 -6.15
C LEU A 124 -3.49 -7.94 -5.82
N GLY A 125 -3.74 -8.74 -4.78
CA GLY A 125 -2.90 -9.88 -4.42
C GLY A 125 -2.78 -10.90 -5.56
N ARG A 126 -3.90 -11.26 -6.21
CA ARG A 126 -3.86 -12.15 -7.40
C ARG A 126 -3.08 -11.54 -8.56
N ALA A 127 -3.21 -10.24 -8.79
CA ALA A 127 -2.46 -9.55 -9.83
C ALA A 127 -0.95 -9.56 -9.55
N ALA A 128 -0.55 -9.30 -8.30
CA ALA A 128 0.84 -9.37 -7.87
C ALA A 128 1.40 -10.79 -8.02
N ALA A 129 0.66 -11.82 -7.59
CA ALA A 129 1.07 -13.21 -7.77
C ALA A 129 1.27 -13.57 -9.25
N ALA A 130 0.38 -13.12 -10.14
CA ALA A 130 0.51 -13.34 -11.59
C ALA A 130 1.76 -12.69 -12.20
N LEU A 131 2.30 -11.63 -11.58
CA LEU A 131 3.57 -10.99 -11.96
C LEU A 131 4.77 -11.52 -11.16
N GLY A 132 4.63 -12.68 -10.51
CA GLY A 132 5.70 -13.38 -9.81
C GLY A 132 6.11 -12.76 -8.48
N PHE A 133 5.26 -11.96 -7.85
CA PHE A 133 5.50 -11.53 -6.47
C PHE A 133 5.05 -12.62 -5.50
N PRO A 134 5.84 -12.98 -4.48
CA PRO A 134 5.30 -13.59 -3.27
C PRO A 134 4.28 -12.62 -2.65
N VAL A 135 3.13 -13.11 -2.20
CA VAL A 135 2.05 -12.27 -1.67
C VAL A 135 1.72 -12.67 -0.23
N ILE A 136 1.50 -11.68 0.62
CA ILE A 136 1.09 -11.84 2.02
C ILE A 136 -0.08 -10.89 2.34
N GLY A 137 -0.92 -11.30 3.29
CA GLY A 137 -2.01 -10.47 3.81
C GLY A 137 -3.35 -10.56 3.08
N VAL A 138 -3.44 -11.31 1.97
CA VAL A 138 -4.66 -11.36 1.11
C VAL A 138 -5.97 -11.57 1.86
#